data_AF-A0A2R6T7M9-F1
#
_entry.id   AF-A0A2R6T7M9-F1
#
_cell.length_a   1.000
_cell.length_b   1.000
_cell.length_c   1.000
_cell.angle_alpha   90.00
_cell.angle_beta   90.00
_cell.angle_gamma   90.00
#
_symmetry.space_group_name_H-M   'P 1'
#
loop_
_entity.id
_entity.type
_entity.pdbx_description
1 polymer ?
#
loop_
_entity_poly.entity_id
_entity_poly.type
_entity_poly.pdbx_seq_one_letter_code
_entity_poly.pdbx_strand_id
1 'polypeptide(L)'
;MRTYKFRLYPSKEDKRKLEETLELCRQIYNHFLEELNERNDVPPRTELQSQLPNLKNEWNKLNSVHSKVLQMVLHRLCSNLRSLSEKKKNGYKVGRLRFKGKGWFKTFTYNQSGFKVVKTKNRLDTLTLSKIGEVPIRIHREVKGEIKQVTIKRAQSGKWFACIQTDHEENRESGEGVVGIDLNTENYLTDSDGNVVENPRFLEEKEEKLKKEHRKLSRKEKGSKNREKQRIKLGKAYEKLVNCRRDFIHKLTTAYVENYDTIILEDLNIDEMCENSRYAKSNLDASWAYSRSCFYTRLRALV
;
A
#
# COMPACT_ATOMS: atom_id res chain seq x y z
N MET A 1 9.47 13.77 1.84
CA MET A 1 9.45 12.31 2.18
C MET A 1 9.02 11.45 0.99
N ARG A 2 9.88 10.50 0.57
CA ARG A 2 9.63 9.58 -0.57
C ARG A 2 9.54 8.12 -0.11
N THR A 3 8.81 7.28 -0.85
CA THR A 3 8.73 5.84 -0.56
C THR A 3 9.18 5.00 -1.75
N TYR A 4 10.23 4.21 -1.56
CA TYR A 4 10.75 3.23 -2.50
C TYR A 4 10.19 1.84 -2.21
N LYS A 5 9.57 1.20 -3.20
CA LYS A 5 9.07 -0.18 -3.10
C LYS A 5 10.01 -1.16 -3.81
N PHE A 6 10.51 -2.15 -3.07
CA PHE A 6 11.40 -3.20 -3.57
C PHE A 6 10.89 -4.60 -3.26
N ARG A 7 11.28 -5.58 -4.09
CA ARG A 7 10.87 -6.98 -3.95
C ARG A 7 11.80 -7.71 -2.98
N LEU A 8 11.22 -8.46 -2.04
CA LEU A 8 11.94 -9.35 -1.13
C LEU A 8 11.88 -10.81 -1.60
N TYR A 9 12.95 -11.55 -1.36
CA TYR A 9 13.09 -12.97 -1.67
C TYR A 9 13.46 -13.75 -0.39
N PRO A 10 12.57 -13.79 0.62
CA PRO A 10 12.85 -14.47 1.87
C PRO A 10 13.04 -15.98 1.66
N SER A 11 13.94 -16.57 2.46
CA SER A 11 14.05 -18.03 2.56
C SER A 11 12.77 -18.64 3.15
N LYS A 12 12.66 -19.98 3.16
CA LYS A 12 11.52 -20.66 3.80
C LYS A 12 11.41 -20.30 5.30
N GLU A 13 12.55 -20.18 5.98
CA GLU A 13 12.60 -19.84 7.40
C GLU A 13 12.24 -18.38 7.65
N ASP A 14 12.82 -17.43 6.89
CA ASP A 14 12.50 -16.01 7.04
C ASP A 14 11.03 -15.76 6.73
N LYS A 15 10.49 -16.44 5.72
CA LYS A 15 9.07 -16.35 5.39
C LYS A 15 8.19 -16.80 6.55
N ARG A 16 8.58 -17.85 7.29
CA ARG A 16 7.86 -18.30 8.49
C ARG A 16 7.88 -17.22 9.56
N LYS A 17 9.04 -16.64 9.86
CA LYS A 17 9.19 -15.54 10.84
C LYS A 17 8.38 -14.30 10.44
N LEU A 18 8.38 -13.96 9.15
CA LEU A 18 7.59 -12.86 8.59
C LEU A 18 6.08 -13.10 8.74
N GLU A 19 5.60 -14.32 8.48
CA GLU A 19 4.19 -14.68 8.63
C GLU A 19 3.76 -14.72 10.10
N GLU A 20 4.63 -15.22 10.99
CA GLU A 20 4.42 -15.20 12.44
C GLU A 20 4.37 -13.78 12.99
N THR A 21 5.28 -12.90 12.55
CA THR A 21 5.27 -11.47 12.92
C THR A 21 3.94 -10.80 12.54
N LEU A 22 3.41 -11.06 11.33
CA LEU A 22 2.11 -10.54 10.91
C LEU A 22 0.97 -11.04 11.79
N GLU A 23 1.03 -12.31 12.23
CA GLU A 23 0.00 -12.92 13.06
C GLU A 23 0.03 -12.37 14.50
N LEU A 24 1.22 -12.18 15.08
CA LEU A 24 1.38 -11.53 16.39
C LEU A 24 0.93 -10.06 16.33
N CYS A 25 1.24 -9.34 15.25
CA CYS A 25 0.71 -7.99 15.05
C CYS A 25 -0.83 -7.95 14.96
N ARG A 26 -1.45 -8.97 14.35
CA ARG A 26 -2.92 -9.09 14.28
C ARG A 26 -3.51 -9.33 15.68
N GLN A 27 -2.89 -10.20 16.48
CA GLN A 27 -3.34 -10.49 17.84
C GLN A 27 -3.28 -9.24 18.72
N ILE A 28 -2.16 -8.52 18.67
CA ILE A 28 -1.98 -7.24 19.38
C ILE A 28 -3.04 -6.23 18.95
N TYR A 29 -3.25 -6.06 17.65
CA TYR A 29 -4.28 -5.15 17.16
C TYR A 29 -5.67 -5.49 17.72
N ASN A 30 -6.01 -6.79 17.76
CA ASN A 30 -7.31 -7.24 18.23
C ASN A 30 -7.46 -7.12 19.75
N HIS A 31 -6.43 -7.47 20.52
CA HIS A 31 -6.40 -7.35 21.97
C HIS A 31 -6.67 -5.90 22.42
N PHE A 32 -5.93 -4.95 21.86
CA PHE A 32 -6.16 -3.54 22.18
C PHE A 32 -7.46 -2.99 21.57
N LEU A 33 -7.95 -3.56 20.47
CA LEU A 33 -9.28 -3.19 19.97
C LEU A 33 -10.39 -3.66 20.91
N GLU A 34 -10.24 -4.82 21.54
CA GLU A 34 -11.14 -5.37 22.54
C GLU A 34 -11.20 -4.47 23.77
N GLU A 35 -10.04 -4.18 24.37
CA GLU A 35 -9.91 -3.26 25.50
C GLU A 35 -10.56 -1.89 25.20
N LEU A 36 -10.33 -1.34 24.00
CA LEU A 36 -10.93 -0.07 23.58
C LEU A 36 -12.44 -0.13 23.34
N ASN A 37 -13.02 -1.31 23.07
CA ASN A 37 -14.46 -1.46 22.95
C ASN A 37 -15.15 -1.51 24.32
N GLU A 38 -14.44 -1.91 25.36
CA GLU A 38 -14.91 -1.95 26.75
C GLU A 38 -14.80 -0.57 27.44
N ARG A 39 -13.90 0.29 26.94
CA ARG A 39 -13.75 1.68 27.42
C ARG A 39 -14.77 2.63 26.79
N ASN A 40 -15.13 3.67 27.56
CA ASN A 40 -15.98 4.76 27.08
C ASN A 40 -15.21 5.87 26.37
N ASP A 41 -13.90 5.96 26.60
CA ASP A 41 -12.98 6.92 26.02
C ASP A 41 -11.82 6.24 25.26
N VAL A 42 -11.13 7.02 24.42
CA VAL A 42 -9.96 6.54 23.69
C VAL A 42 -8.71 7.10 24.39
N PRO A 43 -7.97 6.28 25.17
CA PRO A 43 -6.80 6.74 25.89
C PRO A 43 -5.69 7.22 24.95
N PRO A 44 -4.76 8.05 25.44
CA PRO A 44 -3.56 8.42 24.70
C PRO A 44 -2.78 7.19 24.24
N ARG A 45 -2.23 7.25 23.02
CA ARG A 45 -1.40 6.17 22.44
C ARG A 45 -0.26 5.75 23.38
N THR A 46 0.31 6.69 24.13
CA THR A 46 1.41 6.47 25.07
C THR A 46 1.01 5.52 26.20
N GLU A 47 -0.21 5.62 26.71
CA GLU A 47 -0.75 4.73 27.74
C GLU A 47 -0.90 3.30 27.22
N LEU A 48 -1.46 3.13 26.02
CA LEU A 48 -1.55 1.81 25.39
C LEU A 48 -0.15 1.21 25.15
N GLN A 49 0.83 2.04 24.77
CA GLN A 49 2.20 1.59 24.54
C GLN A 49 2.92 1.19 25.82
N SER A 50 2.61 1.80 26.97
CA SER A 50 3.23 1.44 28.25
C SER A 50 2.76 0.08 28.79
N GLN A 51 1.65 -0.47 28.27
CA GLN A 51 1.20 -1.82 28.61
C GLN A 51 1.98 -2.93 27.88
N LEU A 52 2.63 -2.61 26.75
CA LEU A 52 3.35 -3.60 25.94
C LEU A 52 4.43 -4.41 26.69
N PRO A 53 5.23 -3.84 27.62
CA PRO A 53 6.18 -4.61 28.41
C PRO A 53 5.53 -5.70 29.26
N ASN A 54 4.43 -5.38 29.97
CA ASN A 54 3.71 -6.36 30.78
C ASN A 54 3.10 -7.45 29.90
N LEU A 55 2.48 -7.05 28.78
CA LEU A 55 1.90 -8.00 27.84
C LEU A 55 2.95 -8.94 27.21
N LYS A 56 4.20 -8.50 27.07
CA LYS A 56 5.32 -9.36 26.64
C LYS A 56 5.73 -10.41 27.65
N ASN A 57 5.55 -10.13 28.95
CA ASN A 57 5.80 -11.09 30.01
C ASN A 57 4.70 -12.15 30.04
N GLU A 58 3.44 -11.74 29.86
CA GLU A 58 2.31 -12.67 29.76
C GLU A 58 2.38 -13.50 28.47
N TRP A 59 2.64 -12.85 27.33
CA TRP A 59 2.69 -13.47 26.01
C TRP A 59 4.12 -13.51 25.50
N ASN A 60 4.91 -14.46 26.02
CA ASN A 60 6.33 -14.63 25.70
C ASN A 60 6.65 -14.64 24.19
N LYS A 61 5.71 -15.10 23.34
CA LYS A 61 5.87 -15.10 21.87
C LYS A 61 6.10 -13.69 21.30
N LEU A 62 5.60 -12.64 21.93
CA LEU A 62 5.80 -11.24 21.50
C LEU A 62 7.27 -10.80 21.55
N ASN A 63 8.12 -11.47 22.32
CA ASN A 63 9.56 -11.19 22.38
C ASN A 63 10.30 -11.56 21.08
N SER A 64 9.65 -12.36 20.22
CA SER A 64 10.10 -12.62 18.84
C SER A 64 9.85 -11.44 17.88
N VAL A 65 9.10 -10.41 18.31
CA VAL A 65 8.82 -9.24 17.49
C VAL A 65 9.56 -8.02 18.05
N HIS A 66 10.17 -7.27 17.15
CA HIS A 66 10.84 -6.02 17.52
C HIS A 66 9.86 -5.04 18.16
N SER A 67 10.25 -4.41 19.27
CA SER A 67 9.37 -3.55 20.09
C SER A 67 8.71 -2.44 19.28
N LYS A 68 9.46 -1.78 18.40
CA LYS A 68 8.94 -0.72 17.51
C LYS A 68 7.85 -1.21 16.57
N VAL A 69 7.90 -2.46 16.12
CA VAL A 69 6.86 -3.03 15.27
C VAL A 69 5.53 -3.11 16.03
N LEU A 70 5.57 -3.57 17.29
CA LEU A 70 4.38 -3.62 18.15
C LEU A 70 3.82 -2.22 18.45
N GLN A 71 4.70 -1.26 18.73
CA GLN A 71 4.30 0.15 18.91
C GLN A 71 3.62 0.73 17.66
N MET A 72 4.08 0.34 16.46
CA MET A 72 3.48 0.77 15.19
C MET A 72 2.11 0.13 14.92
N VAL A 73 1.81 -1.03 15.50
CA VAL A 73 0.46 -1.61 15.45
C VAL A 73 -0.51 -0.73 16.23
N LEU A 74 -0.13 -0.31 17.44
CA LEU A 74 -0.92 0.62 18.25
C LEU A 74 -1.07 1.98 17.57
N HIS A 75 0.00 2.49 16.97
CA HIS A 75 -0.08 3.72 16.18
C HIS A 75 -1.12 3.61 15.05
N ARG A 76 -1.14 2.50 14.32
CA ARG A 76 -2.14 2.24 13.28
C ARG A 76 -3.56 2.19 13.87
N LEU A 77 -3.75 1.55 15.02
CA LEU A 77 -5.05 1.46 15.67
C LEU A 77 -5.58 2.86 16.06
N CYS A 78 -4.78 3.65 16.79
CA CYS A 78 -5.15 5.01 17.18
C CYS A 78 -5.38 5.92 15.96
N SER A 79 -4.55 5.82 14.92
CA SER A 79 -4.71 6.59 13.67
C SER A 79 -6.03 6.24 12.98
N ASN A 80 -6.40 4.96 12.89
CA ASN A 80 -7.68 4.56 12.31
C ASN A 80 -8.88 5.12 13.10
N LEU A 81 -8.80 5.14 14.44
CA LEU A 81 -9.85 5.71 15.28
C LEU A 81 -9.99 7.22 15.09
N ARG A 82 -8.86 7.95 15.02
CA ARG A 82 -8.85 9.39 14.73
C ARG A 82 -9.50 9.69 13.39
N SER A 83 -9.11 8.98 12.33
CA SER A 83 -9.71 9.18 11.00
C SER A 83 -11.21 8.85 10.97
N LEU A 84 -11.69 7.88 11.77
CA LEU A 84 -13.13 7.63 11.91
C LEU A 84 -13.84 8.78 12.65
N SER A 85 -13.22 9.31 13.70
CA SER A 85 -13.75 10.45 14.45
C SER A 85 -13.86 11.70 13.56
N GLU A 86 -12.82 12.01 12.79
CA GLU A 86 -12.80 13.12 11.82
C GLU A 86 -13.89 12.95 10.76
N LYS A 87 -14.04 11.76 10.18
CA LYS A 87 -15.12 11.49 9.24
C LYS A 87 -16.51 11.67 9.87
N LYS A 88 -16.70 11.24 11.11
CA LYS A 88 -17.96 11.46 11.84
C LYS A 88 -18.26 12.95 12.02
N LYS A 89 -17.24 13.75 12.39
CA LYS A 89 -17.35 15.21 12.53
C LYS A 89 -17.71 15.88 11.21
N ASN A 90 -17.20 15.37 10.09
CA ASN A 90 -17.51 15.85 8.75
C ASN A 90 -18.87 15.33 8.21
N GLY A 91 -19.76 14.83 9.07
CA GLY A 91 -21.11 14.41 8.69
C GLY A 91 -21.23 13.03 8.02
N TYR A 92 -20.13 12.29 7.85
CA TYR A 92 -20.19 10.96 7.24
C TYR A 92 -20.74 9.92 8.23
N LYS A 93 -21.58 9.00 7.73
CA LYS A 93 -22.01 7.82 8.47
C LYS A 93 -20.83 6.84 8.64
N VAL A 94 -20.27 6.79 9.84
CA VAL A 94 -19.13 5.90 10.17
C VAL A 94 -19.55 4.68 10.98
N GLY A 95 -18.96 3.53 10.64
CA GLY A 95 -19.06 2.31 11.45
C GLY A 95 -17.97 2.22 12.51
N ARG A 96 -17.98 1.13 13.30
CA ARG A 96 -16.93 0.81 14.27
C ARG A 96 -15.80 0.01 13.64
N LEU A 97 -14.61 0.06 14.25
CA LEU A 97 -13.51 -0.81 13.85
C LEU A 97 -13.87 -2.27 14.12
N ARG A 98 -13.49 -3.14 13.19
CA ARG A 98 -13.74 -4.59 13.28
C ARG A 98 -12.46 -5.33 13.61
N PHE A 99 -12.61 -6.43 14.37
CA PHE A 99 -11.55 -7.41 14.57
C PHE A 99 -10.97 -7.87 13.24
N LYS A 100 -9.65 -8.04 13.21
CA LYS A 100 -8.92 -8.52 12.04
C LYS A 100 -8.88 -10.05 12.06
N GLY A 101 -9.50 -10.65 11.04
CA GLY A 101 -9.46 -12.10 10.81
C GLY A 101 -8.07 -12.59 10.37
N LYS A 102 -7.85 -13.91 10.46
CA LYS A 102 -6.59 -14.55 10.09
C LYS A 102 -6.18 -14.16 8.67
N GLY A 103 -4.93 -13.71 8.51
CA GLY A 103 -4.37 -13.31 7.23
C GLY A 103 -4.87 -11.96 6.68
N TRP A 104 -5.68 -11.19 7.40
CA TRP A 104 -6.07 -9.83 7.00
C TRP A 104 -4.94 -8.81 7.24
N PHE A 105 -4.12 -9.04 8.25
CA PHE A 105 -2.90 -8.26 8.47
C PHE A 105 -1.86 -8.64 7.41
N LYS A 106 -1.47 -7.65 6.59
CA LYS A 106 -0.54 -7.84 5.46
C LYS A 106 0.71 -6.97 5.54
N THR A 107 0.76 -6.06 6.50
CA THR A 107 1.84 -5.08 6.62
C THR A 107 2.21 -4.87 8.06
N PHE A 108 3.50 -4.79 8.32
CA PHE A 108 4.07 -4.35 9.59
C PHE A 108 5.27 -3.44 9.31
N THR A 109 5.62 -2.61 10.28
CA THR A 109 6.46 -1.44 10.04
C THR A 109 7.53 -1.33 11.12
N TYR A 110 8.78 -1.19 10.69
CA TYR A 110 9.88 -0.74 11.53
C TYR A 110 10.06 0.77 11.34
N ASN A 111 9.97 1.55 12.41
CA ASN A 111 10.29 2.97 12.41
C ASN A 111 11.57 3.22 13.21
N GLN A 112 12.38 4.17 12.77
CA GLN A 112 13.61 4.66 13.43
C GLN A 112 14.75 3.62 13.58
N SER A 113 14.46 2.37 13.91
CA SER A 113 15.44 1.33 14.19
C SER A 113 14.95 -0.09 13.86
N GLY A 114 15.87 -1.04 13.96
CA GLY A 114 15.59 -2.46 13.78
C GLY A 114 15.64 -2.94 12.32
N PHE A 115 16.21 -2.13 11.44
CA PHE A 115 16.46 -2.47 10.04
C PHE A 115 17.81 -1.92 9.59
N LYS A 116 18.45 -2.61 8.64
CA LYS A 116 19.65 -2.14 7.92
C LYS A 116 19.61 -2.64 6.49
N VAL A 117 19.86 -1.75 5.54
CA VAL A 117 20.05 -2.13 4.13
C VAL A 117 21.54 -2.21 3.87
N VAL A 118 22.01 -3.39 3.45
CA VAL A 118 23.40 -3.63 3.07
C VAL A 118 23.42 -3.84 1.57
N LYS A 119 24.00 -2.88 0.83
CA LYS A 119 24.25 -3.02 -0.59
C LYS A 119 25.29 -4.13 -0.76
N THR A 120 24.93 -5.20 -1.46
CA THR A 120 25.89 -6.23 -1.85
C THR A 120 26.24 -5.96 -3.30
N LYS A 121 27.48 -6.17 -3.74
CA LYS A 121 27.84 -6.05 -5.16
C LYS A 121 27.20 -7.17 -6.03
N ASN A 122 26.22 -7.89 -5.50
CA ASN A 122 25.56 -9.02 -6.14
C ASN A 122 24.20 -8.58 -6.71
N ARG A 123 23.51 -9.51 -7.40
CA ARG A 123 22.18 -9.28 -7.96
C ARG A 123 21.11 -8.92 -6.92
N LEU A 124 21.28 -9.37 -5.67
CA LEU A 124 20.36 -9.14 -4.57
C LEU A 124 21.13 -8.57 -3.38
N ASP A 125 20.74 -7.40 -2.93
CA ASP A 125 21.19 -6.80 -1.68
C ASP A 125 20.57 -7.51 -0.48
N THR A 126 21.00 -7.12 0.72
CA THR A 126 20.50 -7.71 1.97
C THR A 126 19.75 -6.67 2.80
N LEU A 127 18.53 -6.99 3.21
CA LEU A 127 17.78 -6.24 4.23
C LEU A 127 17.83 -7.01 5.55
N THR A 128 18.60 -6.53 6.50
CA THR A 128 18.63 -7.07 7.87
C THR A 128 17.46 -6.49 8.66
N LEU A 129 16.67 -7.35 9.29
CA LEU A 129 15.53 -7.00 10.13
C LEU A 129 15.69 -7.61 11.52
N SER A 130 15.61 -6.79 12.57
CA SER A 130 15.72 -7.28 13.93
C SER A 130 14.64 -8.32 14.23
N LYS A 131 15.08 -9.41 14.88
CA LYS A 131 14.30 -10.62 15.23
C LYS A 131 13.84 -11.49 14.06
N ILE A 132 14.07 -11.07 12.81
CA ILE A 132 13.77 -11.87 11.61
C ILE A 132 15.06 -12.46 11.04
N GLY A 133 16.08 -11.61 10.84
CA GLY A 133 17.34 -11.97 10.21
C GLY A 133 17.58 -11.21 8.92
N GLU A 134 18.42 -11.77 8.05
CA GLU A 134 18.80 -11.20 6.77
C GLU A 134 17.88 -11.69 5.66
N VAL A 135 17.26 -10.76 4.94
CA VAL A 135 16.31 -11.07 3.87
C VAL A 135 16.83 -10.49 2.55
N PRO A 136 17.03 -11.33 1.51
CA PRO A 136 17.43 -10.82 0.20
C PRO A 136 16.41 -9.85 -0.40
N ILE A 137 16.89 -8.71 -0.91
CA ILE A 137 16.10 -7.62 -1.48
C ILE A 137 16.65 -7.22 -2.85
N ARG A 138 15.77 -6.97 -3.82
CA ARG A 138 16.18 -6.46 -5.14
C ARG A 138 16.02 -4.95 -5.22
N ILE A 139 17.11 -4.21 -4.97
CA ILE A 139 17.16 -2.76 -5.13
C ILE A 139 17.54 -2.47 -6.58
N HIS A 140 16.57 -2.03 -7.36
CA HIS A 140 16.72 -1.74 -8.80
C HIS A 140 16.81 -0.23 -9.10
N ARG A 141 16.81 0.60 -8.06
CA ARG A 141 16.99 2.05 -8.13
C ARG A 141 17.64 2.50 -6.83
N GLU A 142 18.52 3.49 -6.92
CA GLU A 142 19.19 4.01 -5.75
C GLU A 142 18.20 4.60 -4.74
N VAL A 143 18.41 4.27 -3.47
CA VAL A 143 17.68 4.86 -2.35
C VAL A 143 18.46 6.09 -1.92
N LYS A 144 17.90 7.27 -2.21
CA LYS A 144 18.46 8.57 -1.84
C LYS A 144 17.88 9.02 -0.48
N GLY A 145 18.68 9.77 0.29
CA GLY A 145 18.33 10.26 1.62
C GLY A 145 18.42 9.22 2.73
N GLU A 146 18.12 9.65 3.95
CA GLU A 146 18.17 8.81 5.14
C GLU A 146 16.90 7.97 5.27
N ILE A 147 17.06 6.69 5.55
CA ILE A 147 15.93 5.77 5.71
C ILE A 147 15.31 5.98 7.09
N LYS A 148 14.08 6.51 7.13
CA LYS A 148 13.33 6.75 8.38
C LYS A 148 12.48 5.56 8.79
N GLN A 149 11.97 4.79 7.82
CA GLN A 149 11.02 3.71 8.08
C GLN A 149 11.08 2.63 7.00
N VAL A 150 10.94 1.37 7.41
CA VAL A 150 10.79 0.22 6.50
C VAL A 150 9.49 -0.50 6.81
N THR A 151 8.57 -0.53 5.84
CA THR A 151 7.33 -1.28 5.94
C THR A 151 7.40 -2.55 5.10
N ILE A 152 7.25 -3.70 5.76
CA ILE A 152 7.22 -4.99 5.10
C ILE A 152 5.77 -5.31 4.73
N LYS A 153 5.54 -5.65 3.45
CA LYS A 153 4.21 -5.89 2.89
C LYS A 153 4.13 -7.24 2.19
N ARG A 154 3.13 -8.04 2.55
CA ARG A 154 2.72 -9.26 1.84
C ARG A 154 1.57 -8.96 0.87
N ALA A 155 1.86 -9.02 -0.42
CA ALA A 155 0.86 -8.93 -1.48
C ALA A 155 -0.07 -10.15 -1.48
N GLN A 156 -1.25 -9.99 -2.08
CA GLN A 156 -2.21 -11.11 -2.22
C GLN A 156 -1.66 -12.27 -3.06
N SER A 157 -0.75 -11.97 -3.98
CA SER A 157 0.00 -12.94 -4.79
C SER A 157 1.01 -13.77 -4.00
N GLY A 158 1.17 -13.52 -2.68
CA GLY A 158 2.16 -14.17 -1.82
C GLY A 158 3.55 -13.56 -1.89
N LYS A 159 3.75 -12.53 -2.73
CA LYS A 159 5.00 -11.78 -2.84
C LYS A 159 5.17 -10.83 -1.65
N TRP A 160 6.38 -10.78 -1.11
CA TRP A 160 6.86 -9.83 -0.10
C TRP A 160 7.55 -8.61 -0.72
N PHE A 161 7.31 -7.44 -0.15
CA PHE A 161 7.93 -6.19 -0.57
C PHE A 161 8.38 -5.41 0.66
N ALA A 162 9.50 -4.69 0.52
CA ALA A 162 9.90 -3.66 1.45
C ALA A 162 9.55 -2.30 0.84
N CYS A 163 8.77 -1.51 1.57
CA CYS A 163 8.54 -0.11 1.29
C CYS A 163 9.46 0.71 2.21
N ILE A 164 10.54 1.23 1.64
CA ILE A 164 11.57 2.01 2.31
C ILE A 164 11.19 3.49 2.17
N GLN A 165 10.94 4.15 3.29
CA GLN A 165 10.58 5.56 3.34
C GLN A 165 11.80 6.38 3.76
N THR A 166 12.08 7.42 2.96
CA THR A 166 13.23 8.31 3.09
C THR A 166 12.77 9.74 3.29
N ASP A 167 13.60 10.55 3.94
CA ASP A 167 13.40 12.00 4.00
C ASP A 167 13.65 12.71 2.67
N HIS A 168 14.41 12.12 1.75
CA HIS A 168 14.72 12.71 0.44
C HIS A 168 13.51 13.34 -0.26
N GLU A 169 13.71 14.59 -0.65
CA GLU A 169 12.85 15.37 -1.54
C GLU A 169 13.56 15.46 -2.89
N GLU A 170 12.80 15.21 -3.95
CA GLU A 170 13.33 15.14 -5.31
C GLU A 170 13.16 16.52 -5.94
N ASN A 171 14.22 17.31 -5.99
CA ASN A 171 14.22 18.52 -6.80
C ASN A 171 14.40 18.08 -8.26
N ARG A 172 13.39 18.32 -9.07
CA ARG A 172 13.46 18.13 -10.53
C ARG A 172 13.49 19.51 -11.20
N GLU A 173 14.07 19.58 -12.39
CA GLU A 173 13.90 20.76 -13.23
C GLU A 173 12.47 20.77 -13.79
N SER A 174 11.85 21.95 -13.82
CA SER A 174 10.55 22.13 -14.48
C SER A 174 10.76 22.03 -15.98
N GLY A 175 9.78 21.49 -16.69
CA GLY A 175 9.67 21.73 -18.13
C GLY A 175 9.30 23.19 -18.42
N GLU A 176 8.82 23.47 -19.63
CA GLU A 176 8.39 24.81 -20.03
C GLU A 176 6.93 24.79 -20.46
N GLY A 177 6.18 25.82 -20.09
CA GLY A 177 4.83 26.04 -20.57
C GLY A 177 3.73 25.34 -19.77
N VAL A 178 2.50 25.75 -20.09
CA VAL A 178 1.27 25.38 -19.39
C VAL A 178 0.45 24.44 -20.26
N VAL A 179 -0.02 23.34 -19.68
CA VAL A 179 -0.93 22.41 -20.36
C VAL A 179 -2.16 22.10 -19.53
N GLY A 180 -3.33 22.16 -20.16
CA GLY A 180 -4.60 21.67 -19.59
C GLY A 180 -4.81 20.21 -19.98
N ILE A 181 -5.23 19.37 -19.04
CA ILE A 181 -5.56 17.96 -19.27
C ILE A 181 -7.03 17.71 -18.95
N ASP A 182 -7.78 17.28 -19.96
CA ASP A 182 -9.11 16.70 -19.83
C ASP A 182 -8.98 15.17 -19.73
N LEU A 183 -9.61 14.57 -18.72
CA LEU A 183 -9.58 13.13 -18.47
C LEU A 183 -10.93 12.52 -18.89
N ASN A 184 -10.91 11.65 -19.89
CA ASN A 184 -12.13 11.04 -20.40
C ASN A 184 -12.03 9.50 -20.51
N THR A 185 -13.19 8.85 -20.66
CA THR A 185 -13.26 7.37 -20.68
C THR A 185 -12.93 6.77 -22.04
N GLU A 186 -13.16 7.53 -23.12
CA GLU A 186 -12.97 7.05 -24.49
C GLU A 186 -11.48 7.06 -24.85
N ASN A 187 -10.87 8.24 -24.76
CA ASN A 187 -9.44 8.50 -24.88
C ASN A 187 -8.93 8.90 -23.49
N TYR A 188 -8.01 8.14 -22.89
CA TYR A 188 -7.59 8.31 -21.50
C TYR A 188 -7.43 9.77 -21.04
N LEU A 189 -6.83 10.60 -21.89
CA LEU A 189 -6.77 12.04 -21.74
C LEU A 189 -6.70 12.76 -23.09
N THR A 190 -7.13 14.02 -23.12
CA THR A 190 -6.86 14.98 -24.19
C THR A 190 -6.22 16.21 -23.56
N ASP A 191 -5.17 16.75 -24.17
CA ASP A 191 -4.52 17.96 -23.69
C ASP A 191 -4.87 19.22 -24.51
N SER A 192 -4.56 20.40 -23.96
CA SER A 192 -4.81 21.70 -24.60
C SER A 192 -4.01 21.93 -25.87
N ASP A 193 -2.94 21.17 -26.10
CA ASP A 193 -2.12 21.22 -27.31
C ASP A 193 -2.68 20.32 -28.42
N GLY A 194 -3.79 19.61 -28.14
CA GLY A 194 -4.48 18.73 -29.07
C GLY A 194 -3.95 17.29 -29.08
N ASN A 195 -3.03 16.93 -28.18
CA ASN A 195 -2.57 15.55 -28.06
C ASN A 195 -3.66 14.70 -27.39
N VAL A 196 -3.86 13.51 -27.94
CA VAL A 196 -4.84 12.55 -27.44
C VAL A 196 -4.12 11.28 -27.03
N VAL A 197 -4.35 10.83 -25.80
CA VAL A 197 -3.79 9.59 -25.28
C VAL A 197 -4.89 8.55 -25.23
N GLU A 198 -4.69 7.42 -25.93
CA GLU A 198 -5.66 6.33 -25.95
C GLU A 198 -5.83 5.67 -24.58
N ASN A 199 -7.04 5.18 -24.30
CA ASN A 199 -7.31 4.38 -23.11
C ASN A 199 -6.94 2.91 -23.35
N PRO A 200 -5.93 2.36 -22.65
CA PRO A 200 -5.50 0.97 -22.86
C PRO A 200 -6.49 -0.08 -22.34
N ARG A 201 -7.54 0.31 -21.60
CA ARG A 201 -8.63 -0.56 -21.11
C ARG A 201 -8.17 -1.90 -20.53
N PHE A 202 -7.15 -1.85 -19.66
CA PHE A 202 -6.48 -3.04 -19.13
C PHE A 202 -7.41 -4.02 -18.42
N LEU A 203 -8.53 -3.55 -17.84
CA LEU A 203 -9.50 -4.44 -17.21
C LEU A 203 -10.20 -5.30 -18.25
N GLU A 204 -10.62 -4.72 -19.38
CA GLU A 204 -11.35 -5.43 -20.44
C GLU A 204 -10.51 -6.61 -20.97
N GLU A 205 -9.24 -6.36 -21.29
CA GLU A 205 -8.29 -7.39 -21.75
C GLU A 205 -8.14 -8.55 -20.73
N LYS A 206 -8.22 -8.25 -19.43
CA LYS A 206 -7.93 -9.23 -18.36
C LYS A 206 -9.19 -9.76 -17.67
N GLU A 207 -10.36 -9.26 -18.03
CA GLU A 207 -11.62 -9.51 -17.32
C GLU A 207 -12.02 -10.98 -17.39
N GLU A 208 -11.96 -11.58 -18.58
CA GLU A 208 -12.39 -12.96 -18.76
C GLU A 208 -11.57 -13.91 -17.89
N LYS A 209 -10.26 -13.67 -17.80
CA LYS A 209 -9.36 -14.40 -16.92
C LYS A 209 -9.71 -14.18 -15.44
N LEU A 210 -9.98 -12.94 -15.03
CA LEU A 210 -10.38 -12.65 -13.64
C LEU A 210 -11.69 -13.34 -13.28
N LYS A 211 -12.70 -13.30 -14.15
CA LYS A 211 -13.98 -14.01 -13.97
C LYS A 211 -13.78 -15.51 -13.83
N LYS A 212 -12.95 -16.12 -14.69
CA LYS A 212 -12.58 -17.55 -14.62
C LYS A 212 -11.94 -17.89 -13.27
N GLU A 213 -10.97 -17.10 -12.82
CA GLU A 213 -10.26 -17.36 -11.56
C GLU A 213 -11.12 -17.12 -10.31
N HIS A 214 -12.05 -16.15 -10.34
CA HIS A 214 -13.08 -15.94 -9.30
C HIS A 214 -14.04 -17.13 -9.19
N ARG A 215 -14.60 -17.60 -10.30
CA ARG A 215 -15.49 -18.76 -10.35
C ARG A 215 -14.81 -20.04 -9.83
N LYS A 216 -13.53 -20.24 -10.18
CA LYS A 216 -12.74 -21.34 -9.61
C LYS A 216 -12.52 -21.19 -8.10
N LEU A 217 -12.41 -19.97 -7.59
CA LEU A 217 -12.23 -19.71 -6.16
C LEU A 217 -13.51 -19.94 -5.36
N SER A 218 -14.66 -19.50 -5.88
CA SER A 218 -15.95 -19.62 -5.19
C SER A 218 -16.40 -21.08 -5.01
N ARG A 219 -16.08 -21.94 -5.99
CA ARG A 219 -16.37 -23.38 -5.95
C ARG A 219 -15.47 -24.18 -5.00
N LYS A 220 -14.43 -23.57 -4.44
CA LYS A 220 -13.49 -24.26 -3.53
C LYS A 220 -13.90 -24.07 -2.09
N GLU A 221 -13.81 -25.16 -1.32
CA GLU A 221 -14.12 -25.19 0.10
C GLU A 221 -13.31 -24.16 0.90
N LYS A 222 -14.01 -23.39 1.74
CA LYS A 222 -13.42 -22.38 2.62
C LYS A 222 -12.41 -23.06 3.55
N GLY A 223 -11.22 -22.45 3.72
CA GLY A 223 -10.15 -23.00 4.57
C GLY A 223 -9.25 -24.05 3.91
N SER A 224 -9.68 -24.71 2.82
CA SER A 224 -8.87 -25.75 2.16
C SER A 224 -7.56 -25.21 1.57
N LYS A 225 -6.52 -26.05 1.55
CA LYS A 225 -5.22 -25.75 0.88
C LYS A 225 -5.42 -25.43 -0.61
N ASN A 226 -6.39 -26.08 -1.26
CA ASN A 226 -6.73 -25.84 -2.66
C ASN A 226 -7.33 -24.45 -2.89
N ARG A 227 -8.20 -23.99 -1.99
CA ARG A 227 -8.72 -22.62 -2.04
C ARG A 227 -7.62 -21.58 -1.86
N GLU A 228 -6.68 -21.82 -0.94
CA GLU A 228 -5.54 -20.92 -0.73
C GLU A 228 -4.64 -20.81 -1.98
N LYS A 229 -4.32 -21.93 -2.63
CA LYS A 229 -3.60 -21.94 -3.91
C LYS A 229 -4.33 -21.10 -4.98
N GLN A 230 -5.66 -21.23 -5.05
CA GLN A 230 -6.48 -20.48 -6.00
C GLN A 230 -6.55 -18.99 -5.67
N ARG A 231 -6.64 -18.64 -4.38
CA ARG A 231 -6.60 -17.23 -3.90
C ARG A 231 -5.31 -16.55 -4.33
N ILE A 232 -4.18 -17.26 -4.25
CA ILE A 232 -2.87 -16.76 -4.73
C ILE A 232 -2.87 -16.56 -6.25
N LYS A 233 -3.45 -17.49 -7.03
CA LYS A 233 -3.57 -17.33 -8.49
C LYS A 233 -4.38 -16.10 -8.87
N LEU A 234 -5.54 -15.91 -8.23
CA LEU A 234 -6.35 -14.70 -8.40
C LEU A 234 -5.57 -13.44 -8.00
N GLY A 235 -4.86 -13.48 -6.87
CA GLY A 235 -4.00 -12.37 -6.42
C GLY A 235 -2.89 -12.03 -7.41
N LYS A 236 -2.31 -13.02 -8.11
CA LYS A 236 -1.32 -12.78 -9.19
C LYS A 236 -1.97 -12.13 -10.42
N ALA A 237 -3.19 -12.51 -10.78
CA ALA A 237 -3.92 -11.90 -11.89
C ALA A 237 -4.23 -10.41 -11.61
N TYR A 238 -4.74 -10.11 -10.42
CA TYR A 238 -4.94 -8.71 -9.98
C TYR A 238 -3.63 -7.93 -9.89
N GLU A 239 -2.55 -8.55 -9.39
CA GLU A 239 -1.25 -7.88 -9.35
C GLU A 239 -0.75 -7.51 -10.76
N LYS A 240 -0.96 -8.37 -11.76
CA LYS A 240 -0.63 -8.03 -13.16
C LYS A 240 -1.44 -6.83 -13.65
N LEU A 241 -2.76 -6.84 -13.44
CA LEU A 241 -3.64 -5.72 -13.83
C LEU A 241 -3.19 -4.39 -13.19
N VAL A 242 -2.99 -4.38 -11.88
CA VAL A 242 -2.56 -3.18 -11.14
C VAL A 242 -1.19 -2.70 -11.61
N ASN A 243 -0.26 -3.60 -11.90
CA ASN A 243 1.06 -3.21 -12.40
C ASN A 243 0.99 -2.62 -13.82
N CYS A 244 0.17 -3.16 -14.73
CA CYS A 244 -0.04 -2.58 -16.07
C CYS A 244 -0.61 -1.16 -15.99
N ARG A 245 -1.67 -0.96 -15.19
CA ARG A 245 -2.26 0.37 -14.97
C ARG A 245 -1.24 1.37 -14.41
N ARG A 246 -0.46 0.95 -13.41
CA ARG A 246 0.56 1.81 -12.81
C ARG A 246 1.69 2.14 -13.76
N ASP A 247 2.16 1.18 -14.55
CA ASP A 247 3.21 1.40 -15.54
C ASP A 247 2.79 2.46 -16.55
N PHE A 248 1.59 2.32 -17.11
CA PHE A 248 0.98 3.31 -18.00
C PHE A 248 0.90 4.70 -17.37
N ILE A 249 0.27 4.80 -16.18
CA ILE A 249 0.10 6.09 -15.50
C ILE A 249 1.45 6.71 -15.14
N HIS A 250 2.43 5.93 -14.67
CA HIS A 250 3.74 6.46 -14.32
C HIS A 250 4.51 6.97 -15.53
N LYS A 251 4.45 6.29 -16.68
CA LYS A 251 5.06 6.77 -17.93
C LYS A 251 4.39 8.04 -18.41
N LEU A 252 3.07 8.03 -18.46
CA LEU A 252 2.26 9.16 -18.88
C LEU A 252 2.55 10.39 -18.02
N THR A 253 2.35 10.28 -16.71
CA THR A 253 2.62 11.36 -15.76
C THR A 253 4.10 11.71 -15.66
N THR A 254 5.03 10.97 -16.27
CA THR A 254 6.46 11.32 -16.32
C THR A 254 6.66 12.22 -17.52
N ALA A 255 6.18 11.81 -18.70
CA ALA A 255 6.30 12.58 -19.93
C ALA A 255 5.74 14.01 -19.78
N TYR A 256 4.53 14.17 -19.24
CA TYR A 256 3.94 15.50 -19.03
C TYR A 256 4.71 16.35 -18.02
N VAL A 257 5.22 15.72 -16.97
CA VAL A 257 5.98 16.38 -15.91
C VAL A 257 7.36 16.84 -16.38
N GLU A 258 7.97 16.08 -17.28
CA GLU A 258 9.27 16.43 -17.86
C GLU A 258 9.14 17.54 -18.91
N ASN A 259 7.99 17.63 -19.60
CA ASN A 259 7.79 18.59 -20.68
C ASN A 259 7.20 19.93 -20.22
N TYR A 260 6.33 19.96 -19.21
CA TYR A 260 5.57 21.16 -18.82
C TYR A 260 5.89 21.64 -17.40
N ASP A 261 5.87 22.96 -17.19
CA ASP A 261 6.02 23.59 -15.87
C ASP A 261 4.72 23.48 -15.05
N THR A 262 3.59 23.69 -15.71
CA THR A 262 2.27 23.82 -15.10
C THR A 262 1.31 22.88 -15.80
N ILE A 263 0.70 22.00 -15.02
CA ILE A 263 -0.31 21.06 -15.49
C ILE A 263 -1.61 21.36 -14.77
N ILE A 264 -2.60 21.79 -15.53
CA ILE A 264 -3.96 22.06 -15.04
C ILE A 264 -4.77 20.78 -15.26
N LEU A 265 -5.28 20.23 -14.16
CA LEU A 265 -6.15 19.04 -14.18
C LEU A 265 -7.57 19.47 -13.85
N GLU A 266 -8.55 18.91 -14.55
CA GLU A 266 -9.94 19.07 -14.17
C GLU A 266 -10.23 18.58 -12.75
N ASP A 267 -11.08 19.31 -12.03
CA ASP A 267 -11.56 18.89 -10.72
C ASP A 267 -12.74 17.91 -10.84
N LEU A 268 -12.42 16.70 -11.31
CA LEU A 268 -13.42 15.65 -11.46
C LEU A 268 -13.85 15.09 -10.10
N ASN A 269 -15.17 15.06 -9.86
CA ASN A 269 -15.76 14.33 -8.74
C ASN A 269 -15.80 12.82 -9.04
N ILE A 270 -14.62 12.18 -8.94
CA ILE A 270 -14.42 10.77 -9.30
C ILE A 270 -15.32 9.83 -8.47
N ASP A 271 -15.58 10.17 -7.21
CA ASP A 271 -16.44 9.36 -6.33
C ASP A 271 -17.87 9.31 -6.88
N GLU A 272 -18.45 10.46 -7.21
CA GLU A 272 -19.79 10.55 -7.80
C GLU A 272 -19.86 9.84 -9.17
N MET A 273 -18.83 10.00 -10.00
CA MET A 273 -18.71 9.32 -11.28
C MET A 273 -18.63 7.79 -11.13
N CYS A 274 -18.23 7.27 -9.97
CA CYS A 274 -18.15 5.83 -9.74
C CYS A 274 -19.38 5.27 -9.01
N GLU A 275 -20.01 6.02 -8.11
CA GLU A 275 -21.10 5.50 -7.27
C GLU A 275 -22.45 5.44 -8.01
N ASN A 276 -22.75 6.41 -8.87
CA ASN A 276 -24.08 6.55 -9.48
C ASN A 276 -24.09 6.40 -11.02
N SER A 277 -23.03 5.85 -11.60
CA SER A 277 -22.88 5.79 -13.07
C SER A 277 -22.95 4.37 -13.63
N ARG A 278 -23.62 4.21 -14.77
CA ARG A 278 -23.53 2.99 -15.61
C ARG A 278 -22.10 2.72 -16.12
N TYR A 279 -21.26 3.76 -16.14
CA TYR A 279 -19.85 3.69 -16.54
C TYR A 279 -18.88 3.46 -15.39
N ALA A 280 -19.38 3.21 -14.16
CA ALA A 280 -18.55 3.02 -12.97
C ALA A 280 -17.38 2.05 -13.18
N LYS A 281 -17.61 0.94 -13.89
CA LYS A 281 -16.57 -0.04 -14.19
C LYS A 281 -15.44 0.56 -15.05
N SER A 282 -15.78 1.31 -16.09
CA SER A 282 -14.81 1.95 -16.99
C SER A 282 -14.08 3.09 -16.29
N ASN A 283 -14.77 3.88 -15.47
CA ASN A 283 -14.19 4.94 -14.64
C ASN A 283 -13.17 4.36 -13.65
N LEU A 284 -13.51 3.26 -12.99
CA LEU A 284 -12.61 2.52 -12.11
C LEU A 284 -11.47 1.81 -12.85
N ASP A 285 -11.60 1.54 -14.15
CA ASP A 285 -10.49 1.03 -14.95
C ASP A 285 -9.46 2.11 -15.24
N ALA A 286 -9.92 3.29 -15.66
CA ALA A 286 -9.09 4.46 -15.95
C ALA A 286 -8.25 4.92 -14.75
N SER A 287 -8.72 4.67 -13.52
CA SER A 287 -7.93 4.90 -12.30
C SER A 287 -7.48 6.36 -12.15
N TRP A 288 -8.30 7.32 -12.58
CA TRP A 288 -7.97 8.77 -12.58
C TRP A 288 -7.54 9.30 -11.23
N ALA A 289 -8.11 8.82 -10.12
CA ALA A 289 -7.72 9.23 -8.78
C ALA A 289 -6.23 8.94 -8.51
N TYR A 290 -5.73 7.81 -9.02
CA TYR A 290 -4.31 7.46 -8.93
C TYR A 290 -3.46 8.33 -9.87
N SER A 291 -3.96 8.65 -11.06
CA SER A 291 -3.29 9.56 -12.00
C SER A 291 -3.13 10.96 -11.43
N ARG A 292 -4.22 11.58 -10.93
CA ARG A 292 -4.22 12.87 -10.22
C ARG A 292 -3.21 12.86 -9.07
N SER A 293 -3.24 11.81 -8.23
CA SER A 293 -2.27 11.68 -7.14
C SER A 293 -0.81 11.62 -7.63
N CYS A 294 -0.53 10.95 -8.75
CA CYS A 294 0.80 10.91 -9.34
C CYS A 294 1.25 12.29 -9.86
N PHE A 295 0.38 13.01 -10.55
CA PHE A 295 0.64 14.40 -10.98
C PHE A 295 0.93 15.30 -9.77
N TYR A 296 0.04 15.33 -8.77
CA TYR A 296 0.23 16.16 -7.57
C TYR A 296 1.53 15.84 -6.83
N THR A 297 1.84 14.55 -6.65
CA THR A 297 3.07 14.14 -5.94
C THR A 297 4.33 14.55 -6.69
N ARG A 298 4.29 14.54 -8.02
CA ARG A 298 5.43 14.90 -8.86
C ARG A 298 5.59 16.41 -9.00
N LEU A 299 4.49 17.15 -9.14
CA LEU A 299 4.50 18.62 -9.27
C LEU A 299 4.80 19.32 -7.93
N ARG A 300 4.35 18.77 -6.79
CA ARG A 300 4.82 19.25 -5.46
C ARG A 300 6.32 19.06 -5.23
N ALA A 301 7.01 18.32 -6.08
CA ALA A 301 8.47 18.21 -6.05
C ALA A 301 9.17 19.37 -6.81
N LEU A 302 8.40 20.28 -7.41
CA LEU A 302 8.88 21.50 -8.09
C LEU A 302 8.76 22.77 -7.26
N VAL A 303 8.01 22.74 -6.15
CA VAL A 303 7.71 23.89 -5.28
C VAL A 303 8.33 23.67 -3.92
#